data_AF-A0A256W3P0-F1
#
_entry.id   AF-A0A256W3P0-F1
#
_cell.length_a   1.000
_cell.length_b   1.000
_cell.length_c   1.000
_cell.angle_alpha   90.00
_cell.angle_beta   90.00
_cell.angle_gamma   90.00
#
_symmetry.space_group_name_H-M   'P 1'
#
loop_
_entity.id
_entity.type
_entity.pdbx_description
1 polymer ?
#
loop_
_entity_poly.entity_id
_entity_poly.type
_entity_poly.pdbx_seq_one_letter_code
_entity_poly.pdbx_strand_id
1 'polypeptide(L)'
;MFKAIENQDLIVVVDTMPMEMTGYADVVLPESTYLERHDYSRAGKNRVPQIAFRMPAVEAKYDSKPAWWMAKELGHRLGLEKYYPWKDLEEVLDWQFKQVGSSLEEMKKIGVKTFPSTEPIYLLPGEDYEFNTNTGKIELYSTDFAEKGYDAMPKFTRHDSPDPGFYHLVYGRAPMHTFGRTQNNPYLFDLYETNNVWINPRTAKLWGIENDSDLWLKNQDGVISEFSAKARLTERIRPDSIYMVHGFGHTNKHLSRAKGRGINDIPLITKIKIDPIMGGTGMRNNFVTFLLEEPSKEEIIASANYKAEKPKEKAASKKKSEKKSEATKGHKQESHKKEEAKS
;
A
#
# COMPACT_ATOMS: atom_id res chain seq x y z
N MET A 1 -3.54 -2.20 12.76
CA MET A 1 -4.20 -3.22 11.93
C MET A 1 -4.83 -4.30 12.81
N PHE A 2 -4.06 -5.11 13.56
CA PHE A 2 -4.61 -6.20 14.38
C PHE A 2 -5.73 -5.76 15.34
N LYS A 3 -5.54 -4.67 16.11
CA LYS A 3 -6.61 -4.11 16.95
C LYS A 3 -7.89 -3.74 16.21
N ALA A 4 -7.79 -3.37 14.93
CA ALA A 4 -8.97 -3.05 14.12
C ALA A 4 -9.67 -4.33 13.66
N ILE A 5 -8.91 -5.36 13.27
CA ILE A 5 -9.39 -6.70 12.92
C ILE A 5 -10.12 -7.33 14.12
N GLU A 6 -9.48 -7.35 15.30
CA GLU A 6 -10.06 -7.90 16.53
C GLU A 6 -11.32 -7.16 17.02
N ASN A 7 -11.60 -5.97 16.47
CA ASN A 7 -12.72 -5.12 16.86
C ASN A 7 -13.80 -5.05 15.76
N GLN A 8 -13.86 -6.05 14.87
CA GLN A 8 -14.98 -6.22 13.93
C GLN A 8 -15.95 -7.28 14.43
N ASP A 9 -17.24 -7.10 14.17
CA ASP A 9 -18.26 -8.11 14.45
C ASP A 9 -18.23 -9.27 13.45
N LEU A 10 -17.71 -9.03 12.24
CA LEU A 10 -17.61 -10.01 11.16
C LEU A 10 -16.47 -9.65 10.21
N ILE A 11 -15.64 -10.64 9.88
CA ILE A 11 -14.60 -10.58 8.86
C ILE A 11 -14.81 -11.71 7.86
N VAL A 12 -15.11 -11.33 6.62
CA VAL A 12 -15.19 -12.25 5.48
C VAL A 12 -13.99 -12.02 4.58
N VAL A 13 -13.27 -13.09 4.24
CA VAL A 13 -12.14 -13.03 3.32
C VAL A 13 -12.43 -13.90 2.09
N VAL A 14 -12.35 -13.27 0.92
CA VAL A 14 -12.45 -13.93 -0.39
C VAL A 14 -11.04 -13.97 -0.98
N ASP A 15 -10.47 -15.16 -1.11
CA ASP A 15 -9.12 -15.32 -1.65
C ASP A 15 -8.97 -16.67 -2.38
N THR A 16 -7.99 -16.73 -3.27
CA THR A 16 -7.54 -17.93 -3.99
C THR A 16 -6.53 -18.75 -3.19
N MET A 17 -5.85 -18.14 -2.21
CA MET A 17 -4.82 -18.77 -1.39
C MET A 17 -5.02 -18.45 0.09
N PRO A 18 -4.49 -19.28 1.01
CA PRO A 18 -4.53 -19.03 2.44
C PRO A 18 -3.51 -17.95 2.83
N MET A 19 -3.77 -16.70 2.40
CA MET A 19 -2.96 -15.53 2.74
C MET A 19 -3.03 -15.22 4.24
N GLU A 20 -2.20 -14.33 4.77
CA GLU A 20 -2.20 -13.99 6.20
C GLU A 20 -3.58 -13.60 6.71
N MET A 21 -4.32 -12.80 5.92
CA MET A 21 -5.63 -12.30 6.31
C MET A 21 -6.68 -13.40 6.47
N THR A 22 -6.55 -14.54 5.76
CA THR A 22 -7.50 -15.66 5.92
C THR A 22 -7.44 -16.27 7.31
N GLY A 23 -6.30 -16.16 8.01
CA GLY A 23 -6.14 -16.63 9.39
C GLY A 23 -6.88 -15.79 10.43
N TYR A 24 -7.38 -14.60 10.05
CA TYR A 24 -8.12 -13.68 10.91
C TYR A 24 -9.61 -13.58 10.55
N ALA A 25 -10.08 -14.38 9.59
CA ALA A 25 -11.46 -14.31 9.09
C ALA A 25 -12.39 -15.21 9.91
N ASP A 26 -13.63 -14.77 10.11
CA ASP A 26 -14.73 -15.62 10.60
C ASP A 26 -15.23 -16.55 9.50
N VAL A 27 -15.24 -16.05 8.26
CA VAL A 27 -15.67 -16.78 7.07
C VAL A 27 -14.64 -16.61 5.96
N VAL A 28 -14.15 -17.74 5.42
CA VAL A 28 -13.30 -17.77 4.24
C VAL A 28 -14.10 -18.32 3.06
N LEU A 29 -14.12 -17.58 1.95
CA LEU A 29 -14.77 -18.01 0.71
C LEU A 29 -13.70 -18.24 -0.37
N PRO A 30 -13.55 -19.48 -0.88
CA PRO A 30 -12.54 -19.79 -1.89
C PRO A 30 -12.94 -19.24 -3.26
N GLU A 31 -12.21 -18.25 -3.75
CA GLU A 31 -12.41 -17.72 -5.10
C GLU A 31 -11.78 -18.66 -6.13
N SER A 32 -12.48 -18.96 -7.23
CA SER A 32 -11.88 -19.69 -8.36
C SER A 32 -10.77 -18.86 -9.00
N THR A 33 -9.75 -19.47 -9.59
CA THR A 33 -8.64 -18.68 -10.16
C THR A 33 -9.06 -17.96 -11.45
N TYR A 34 -8.24 -17.02 -11.92
CA TYR A 34 -8.51 -16.32 -13.17
C TYR A 34 -8.54 -17.25 -14.41
N LEU A 35 -8.00 -18.47 -14.33
CA LEU A 35 -8.06 -19.46 -15.42
C LEU A 35 -9.35 -20.29 -15.39
N GLU A 36 -10.15 -20.16 -14.33
CA GLU A 36 -11.30 -21.02 -14.01
C GLU A 36 -12.64 -20.29 -14.12
N ARG A 37 -12.63 -19.02 -14.52
CA ARG A 37 -13.83 -18.17 -14.51
C ARG A 37 -13.89 -17.19 -15.66
N HIS A 38 -15.11 -16.77 -15.96
CA HIS A 38 -15.33 -15.49 -16.62
C HIS A 38 -15.06 -14.34 -15.66
N ASP A 39 -14.39 -13.31 -16.16
CA ASP A 39 -14.33 -11.98 -15.55
C ASP A 39 -15.03 -10.98 -16.47
N TYR A 40 -15.38 -9.81 -15.93
CA TYR A 40 -15.90 -8.70 -16.73
C TYR A 40 -14.93 -8.31 -17.85
N SER A 41 -15.50 -7.86 -18.97
CA SER A 41 -14.71 -7.45 -20.13
C SER A 41 -13.75 -6.30 -19.77
N ARG A 42 -12.53 -6.36 -20.32
CA ARG A 42 -11.54 -5.29 -20.14
C ARG A 42 -11.54 -4.39 -21.37
N ALA A 43 -12.20 -3.25 -21.28
CA ALA A 43 -12.11 -2.18 -22.27
C ALA A 43 -10.95 -1.23 -21.91
N GLY A 44 -10.17 -0.82 -22.91
CA GLY A 44 -9.06 0.11 -22.68
C GLY A 44 -8.82 1.05 -23.87
N LYS A 45 -8.66 2.34 -23.57
CA LYS A 45 -8.17 3.38 -24.48
C LYS A 45 -6.64 3.28 -24.66
N ASN A 46 -6.14 2.09 -24.97
CA ASN A 46 -4.72 1.92 -25.31
C ASN A 46 -4.44 2.60 -26.67
N ARG A 47 -3.17 2.65 -27.08
CA ARG A 47 -2.76 3.16 -28.42
C ARG A 47 -3.64 2.64 -29.56
N VAL A 48 -4.03 1.37 -29.46
CA VAL A 48 -5.12 0.79 -30.24
C VAL A 48 -6.24 0.48 -29.26
N PRO A 49 -7.41 1.14 -29.37
CA PRO A 49 -8.55 0.83 -28.54
C PRO A 49 -8.93 -0.64 -28.70
N GLN A 50 -9.17 -1.31 -27.59
CA GLN A 50 -9.49 -2.73 -27.61
C GLN A 50 -10.39 -3.14 -26.45
N ILE A 51 -11.12 -4.22 -26.67
CA ILE A 51 -11.86 -4.95 -25.65
C ILE A 51 -11.31 -6.36 -25.61
N ALA A 52 -10.94 -6.81 -24.42
CA ALA A 52 -10.46 -8.16 -24.16
C ALA A 52 -11.47 -8.95 -23.34
N PHE A 53 -11.67 -10.19 -23.74
CA PHE A 53 -12.50 -11.18 -23.08
C PHE A 53 -11.64 -12.28 -22.48
N ARG A 54 -12.01 -12.74 -21.29
CA ARG A 54 -11.40 -13.90 -20.63
C ARG A 54 -12.44 -15.01 -20.53
N MET A 55 -12.15 -16.13 -21.18
CA MET A 55 -12.90 -17.37 -21.07
C MET A 55 -12.20 -18.28 -20.05
N PRO A 56 -12.94 -19.03 -19.21
CA PRO A 56 -12.34 -20.09 -18.40
C PRO A 56 -11.62 -21.09 -19.31
N ALA A 57 -10.35 -21.35 -19.01
CA ALA A 57 -9.54 -22.35 -19.69
C ALA A 57 -9.79 -23.75 -19.13
N VAL A 58 -10.22 -23.84 -17.88
CA VAL A 58 -10.57 -25.06 -17.17
C VAL A 58 -11.78 -24.80 -16.27
N GLU A 59 -12.44 -25.87 -15.82
CA GLU A 59 -13.51 -25.75 -14.82
C GLU A 59 -12.94 -25.34 -13.45
N ALA A 60 -13.75 -24.63 -12.66
CA ALA A 60 -13.41 -24.27 -11.30
C ALA A 60 -13.12 -25.52 -10.46
N LYS A 61 -11.99 -25.48 -9.75
CA LYS A 61 -11.55 -26.62 -8.94
C LYS A 61 -12.21 -26.62 -7.57
N TYR A 62 -12.39 -27.82 -7.04
CA TYR A 62 -12.97 -28.05 -5.71
C TYR A 62 -14.35 -27.38 -5.60
N ASP A 63 -14.64 -26.73 -4.47
CA ASP A 63 -15.85 -25.96 -4.27
C ASP A 63 -15.63 -24.44 -4.47
N SER A 64 -14.58 -24.05 -5.19
CA SER A 64 -14.34 -22.64 -5.47
C SER A 64 -15.45 -22.04 -6.34
N LYS A 65 -15.71 -20.74 -6.15
CA LYS A 65 -16.73 -19.99 -6.90
C LYS A 65 -16.15 -18.65 -7.37
N PRO A 66 -16.59 -18.11 -8.51
CA PRO A 66 -16.11 -16.80 -8.96
C PRO A 66 -16.74 -15.67 -8.13
N ALA A 67 -16.04 -14.56 -7.94
CA ALA A 67 -16.52 -13.44 -7.12
C ALA A 67 -17.85 -12.84 -7.61
N TRP A 68 -18.13 -12.83 -8.92
CA TRP A 68 -19.42 -12.36 -9.44
C TRP A 68 -20.60 -13.19 -8.93
N TRP A 69 -20.40 -14.51 -8.77
CA TRP A 69 -21.43 -15.43 -8.28
C TRP A 69 -21.63 -15.21 -6.79
N MET A 70 -20.54 -15.11 -6.02
CA MET A 70 -20.60 -14.82 -4.59
C MET A 70 -21.32 -13.49 -4.32
N ALA A 71 -21.00 -12.44 -5.08
CA ALA A 71 -21.64 -11.14 -4.95
C ALA A 71 -23.14 -11.20 -5.27
N LYS A 72 -23.53 -11.93 -6.32
CA LYS A 72 -24.93 -12.14 -6.68
C LYS A 72 -25.70 -12.89 -5.59
N GLU A 73 -25.17 -14.00 -5.10
CA GLU A 73 -25.80 -14.83 -4.06
C GLU A 73 -25.96 -14.07 -2.73
N LEU A 74 -24.96 -13.25 -2.38
CA LEU A 74 -25.06 -12.37 -1.22
C LEU A 74 -26.13 -11.29 -1.46
N GLY A 75 -26.14 -10.68 -2.64
CA GLY A 75 -27.16 -9.73 -3.04
C GLY A 75 -28.58 -10.28 -2.91
N HIS A 76 -28.81 -11.52 -3.35
CA HIS A 76 -30.12 -12.16 -3.22
C HIS A 76 -30.54 -12.34 -1.76
N ARG A 77 -29.62 -12.81 -0.90
CA ARG A 77 -29.88 -12.96 0.55
C ARG A 77 -30.15 -11.62 1.25
N LEU A 78 -29.67 -10.51 0.69
CA LEU A 78 -29.92 -9.15 1.18
C LEU A 78 -31.16 -8.49 0.54
N GLY A 79 -31.91 -9.19 -0.30
CA GLY A 79 -33.08 -8.63 -1.00
C GLY A 79 -32.72 -7.65 -2.13
N LEU A 80 -31.50 -7.74 -2.68
CA LEU A 80 -30.97 -6.90 -3.75
C LEU A 80 -31.12 -7.52 -5.15
N GLU A 81 -31.99 -8.53 -5.31
CA GLU A 81 -32.18 -9.30 -6.54
C GLU A 81 -32.43 -8.43 -7.77
N LYS A 82 -33.10 -7.28 -7.61
CA LYS A 82 -33.36 -6.32 -8.69
C LYS A 82 -32.09 -5.81 -9.39
N TYR A 83 -30.93 -5.83 -8.72
CA TYR A 83 -29.64 -5.41 -9.27
C TYR A 83 -28.87 -6.57 -9.94
N TYR A 84 -29.37 -7.80 -9.80
CA TYR A 84 -28.83 -9.01 -10.41
C TYR A 84 -29.86 -9.70 -11.31
N PRO A 85 -30.50 -9.00 -12.27
CA PRO A 85 -31.59 -9.55 -13.09
C PRO A 85 -31.12 -10.58 -14.12
N TRP A 86 -29.81 -10.73 -14.29
CA TRP A 86 -29.16 -11.63 -15.23
C TRP A 86 -28.93 -13.00 -14.59
N LYS A 87 -28.94 -14.07 -15.38
CA LYS A 87 -28.74 -15.46 -14.93
C LYS A 87 -27.29 -15.72 -14.53
N ASP A 88 -26.36 -15.40 -15.41
CA ASP A 88 -24.92 -15.66 -15.28
C ASP A 88 -24.10 -14.53 -15.94
N LEU A 89 -22.78 -14.59 -15.77
CA LEU A 89 -21.90 -13.55 -16.31
C LEU A 89 -21.82 -13.59 -17.85
N GLU A 90 -22.13 -14.72 -18.50
CA GLU A 90 -22.16 -14.77 -19.97
C GLU A 90 -23.26 -13.88 -20.54
N GLU A 91 -24.45 -13.85 -19.92
CA GLU A 91 -25.54 -12.95 -20.32
C GLU A 91 -25.11 -11.47 -20.24
N VAL A 92 -24.44 -11.09 -19.15
CA VAL A 92 -23.93 -9.73 -18.96
C VAL A 92 -22.87 -9.39 -20.01
N LEU A 93 -21.93 -10.30 -20.26
CA LEU A 93 -20.86 -10.11 -21.23
C LEU A 93 -21.39 -10.00 -22.65
N ASP A 94 -22.33 -10.86 -23.05
CA ASP A 94 -22.95 -10.78 -24.37
C ASP A 94 -23.71 -9.46 -24.55
N TRP A 95 -24.45 -9.01 -23.53
CA TRP A 95 -25.08 -7.69 -23.54
C TRP A 95 -24.05 -6.56 -23.72
N GLN A 96 -22.93 -6.61 -22.99
CA GLN A 96 -21.83 -5.63 -23.11
C GLN A 96 -21.20 -5.64 -24.51
N PHE A 97 -20.92 -6.82 -25.07
CA PHE A 97 -20.32 -6.94 -26.40
C PHE A 97 -21.25 -6.46 -27.50
N LYS A 98 -22.56 -6.65 -27.36
CA LYS A 98 -23.55 -6.11 -28.30
C LYS A 98 -23.55 -4.58 -28.32
N GLN A 99 -23.27 -3.89 -27.20
CA GLN A 99 -23.19 -2.42 -27.17
C GLN A 99 -22.06 -1.84 -28.03
N VAL A 100 -21.09 -2.66 -28.42
CA VAL A 100 -19.89 -2.26 -29.18
C VAL A 100 -19.80 -2.98 -30.52
N GLY A 101 -20.93 -3.49 -31.04
CA GLY A 101 -20.99 -4.16 -32.33
C GLY A 101 -20.22 -5.49 -32.36
N SER A 102 -20.24 -6.23 -31.26
CA SER A 102 -19.70 -7.58 -31.15
C SER A 102 -20.72 -8.53 -30.52
N SER A 103 -20.29 -9.74 -30.14
CA SER A 103 -21.11 -10.72 -29.42
C SER A 103 -20.22 -11.64 -28.60
N LEU A 104 -20.81 -12.35 -27.62
CA LEU A 104 -20.08 -13.37 -26.88
C LEU A 104 -19.54 -14.47 -27.81
N GLU A 105 -20.31 -14.86 -28.83
CA GLU A 105 -19.89 -15.83 -29.85
C GLU A 105 -18.67 -15.39 -30.65
N GLU A 106 -18.60 -14.11 -31.04
CA GLU A 106 -17.42 -13.55 -31.70
C GLU A 106 -16.23 -13.52 -30.73
N MET A 107 -16.44 -13.00 -29.52
CA MET A 107 -15.38 -12.83 -28.53
C MET A 107 -14.81 -14.16 -28.04
N LYS A 108 -15.62 -15.23 -27.96
CA LYS A 108 -15.14 -16.60 -27.69
C LYS A 108 -14.14 -17.10 -28.73
N LYS A 109 -14.22 -16.61 -29.98
CA LYS A 109 -13.31 -17.00 -31.07
C LYS A 109 -12.05 -16.14 -31.13
N ILE A 110 -12.20 -14.83 -30.99
CA ILE A 110 -11.07 -13.88 -31.21
C ILE A 110 -10.34 -13.49 -29.93
N GLY A 111 -11.01 -13.58 -28.77
CA GLY A 111 -10.49 -13.16 -27.45
C GLY A 111 -10.31 -11.66 -27.28
N VAL A 112 -9.76 -10.96 -28.28
CA VAL A 112 -9.53 -9.52 -28.30
C VAL A 112 -10.08 -8.92 -29.59
N LYS A 113 -10.93 -7.89 -29.44
CA LYS A 113 -11.41 -7.07 -30.55
C LYS A 113 -10.74 -5.70 -30.48
N THR A 114 -10.18 -5.26 -31.59
CA THR A 114 -9.62 -3.91 -31.74
C THR A 114 -10.60 -3.01 -32.46
N PHE A 115 -10.51 -1.71 -32.18
CA PHE A 115 -11.34 -0.69 -32.78
C PHE A 115 -10.45 0.40 -33.36
N PRO A 116 -10.87 1.07 -34.45
CA PRO A 116 -10.16 2.23 -34.94
C PRO A 116 -10.10 3.31 -33.86
N SER A 117 -8.95 3.96 -33.70
CA SER A 117 -8.86 5.14 -32.83
C SER A 117 -9.61 6.29 -33.49
N THR A 118 -10.48 6.94 -32.73
CA THR A 118 -11.20 8.15 -33.15
C THR A 118 -10.49 9.43 -32.71
N GLU A 119 -9.45 9.31 -31.88
CA GLU A 119 -8.70 10.44 -31.33
C GLU A 119 -7.20 10.30 -31.70
N PRO A 120 -6.52 11.42 -31.99
CA PRO A 120 -5.07 11.43 -32.16
C PRO A 120 -4.37 11.09 -30.84
N ILE A 121 -3.22 10.41 -30.92
CA ILE A 121 -2.46 9.98 -29.73
C ILE A 121 -1.73 11.16 -29.07
N TYR A 122 -1.48 12.23 -29.85
CA TYR A 122 -0.74 13.41 -29.43
C TYR A 122 -1.46 14.66 -29.92
N LEU A 123 -1.28 15.75 -29.18
CA LEU A 123 -1.60 17.09 -29.67
C LEU A 123 -0.77 17.40 -30.91
N LEU A 124 -1.40 17.95 -31.94
CA LEU A 124 -0.72 18.33 -33.17
C LEU A 124 -0.01 19.69 -33.01
N PRO A 125 1.11 19.92 -33.74
CA PRO A 125 1.77 21.21 -33.71
C PRO A 125 0.82 22.35 -34.11
N GLY A 126 0.66 23.34 -33.23
CA GLY A 126 -0.21 24.50 -33.46
C GLY A 126 -1.71 24.25 -33.22
N GLU A 127 -2.10 23.09 -32.71
CA GLU A 127 -3.46 22.81 -32.28
C GLU A 127 -3.83 23.72 -31.10
N ASP A 128 -4.98 24.41 -31.22
CA ASP A 128 -5.57 25.14 -30.10
C ASP A 128 -6.25 24.13 -29.18
N TYR A 129 -5.66 23.92 -28.00
CA TYR A 129 -6.08 22.88 -27.07
C TYR A 129 -6.29 23.45 -25.67
N GLU A 130 -7.48 23.18 -25.12
CA GLU A 130 -7.86 23.55 -23.77
C GLU A 130 -7.63 22.37 -22.82
N PHE A 131 -6.75 22.56 -21.83
CA PHE A 131 -6.49 21.55 -20.81
C PHE A 131 -7.65 21.46 -19.81
N ASN A 132 -7.86 20.29 -19.22
CA ASN A 132 -8.85 20.09 -18.15
C ASN A 132 -8.37 20.68 -16.80
N THR A 133 -8.02 21.96 -16.81
CA THR A 133 -7.72 22.81 -15.67
C THR A 133 -8.74 23.95 -15.66
N ASN A 134 -8.94 24.61 -14.53
CA ASN A 134 -9.90 25.72 -14.44
C ASN A 134 -9.49 26.96 -15.25
N THR A 135 -8.24 27.04 -15.72
CA THR A 135 -7.76 28.11 -16.63
C THR A 135 -7.65 27.68 -18.09
N GLY A 136 -7.92 26.41 -18.41
CA GLY A 136 -7.75 25.85 -19.75
C GLY A 136 -6.29 25.67 -20.20
N LYS A 137 -5.31 25.88 -19.30
CA LYS A 137 -3.86 25.92 -19.60
C LYS A 137 -3.06 24.97 -18.72
N ILE A 138 -1.80 24.75 -19.08
CA ILE A 138 -0.81 24.15 -18.17
C ILE A 138 -0.51 25.16 -17.05
N GLU A 139 -0.91 24.81 -15.83
CA GLU A 139 -0.75 25.65 -14.66
C GLU A 139 0.62 25.43 -14.00
N LEU A 140 1.57 26.34 -14.22
CA LEU A 140 2.79 26.38 -13.39
C LEU A 140 2.44 26.76 -11.96
N TYR A 141 1.51 27.70 -11.80
CA TYR A 141 0.88 28.12 -10.56
C TYR A 141 -0.56 27.59 -10.55
N SER A 142 -0.88 26.69 -9.63
CA SER A 142 -2.22 26.11 -9.55
C SER A 142 -3.19 27.07 -8.86
N THR A 143 -4.16 27.57 -9.63
CA THR A 143 -5.15 28.52 -9.13
C THR A 143 -6.16 27.83 -8.21
N ASP A 144 -6.58 26.60 -8.54
CA ASP A 144 -7.43 25.76 -7.69
C ASP A 144 -6.78 25.47 -6.32
N PHE A 145 -5.47 25.20 -6.28
CA PHE A 145 -4.76 25.01 -5.02
C PHE A 145 -4.72 26.28 -4.19
N ALA A 146 -4.45 27.43 -4.82
CA ALA A 146 -4.45 28.72 -4.13
C ALA A 146 -5.80 29.04 -3.49
N GLU A 147 -6.90 28.83 -4.24
CA GLU A 147 -8.27 29.05 -3.76
C GLU A 147 -8.64 28.14 -2.58
N LYS A 148 -8.15 26.89 -2.61
CA LYS A 148 -8.34 25.91 -1.53
C LYS A 148 -7.36 26.08 -0.35
N GLY A 149 -6.47 27.07 -0.41
CA GLY A 149 -5.50 27.37 0.66
C GLY A 149 -4.27 26.46 0.70
N TYR A 150 -4.00 25.72 -0.38
CA TYR A 150 -2.79 24.92 -0.55
C TYR A 150 -1.67 25.72 -1.23
N ASP A 151 -0.46 25.17 -1.21
CA ASP A 151 0.67 25.75 -1.94
C ASP A 151 0.45 25.60 -3.45
N ALA A 152 0.18 26.71 -4.13
CA ALA A 152 -0.03 26.77 -5.58
C ALA A 152 1.21 26.42 -6.43
N MET A 153 2.38 26.38 -5.80
CA MET A 153 3.66 25.99 -6.41
C MET A 153 4.31 24.89 -5.56
N PRO A 154 5.07 23.97 -6.16
CA PRO A 154 5.83 22.99 -5.40
C PRO A 154 6.79 23.65 -4.41
N LYS A 155 6.68 23.30 -3.13
CA LYS A 155 7.64 23.69 -2.09
C LYS A 155 8.42 22.48 -1.63
N PHE A 156 9.75 22.60 -1.65
CA PHE A 156 10.61 21.57 -1.10
C PHE A 156 10.57 21.61 0.43
N THR A 157 10.16 20.49 1.03
CA THR A 157 10.28 20.26 2.46
C THR A 157 11.37 19.21 2.70
N ARG A 158 12.33 19.52 3.55
CA ARG A 158 13.42 18.60 3.86
C ARG A 158 12.89 17.37 4.62
N HIS A 159 13.30 16.19 4.18
CA HIS A 159 12.97 14.93 4.86
C HIS A 159 13.75 14.78 6.17
N ASP A 160 13.21 14.00 7.09
CA ASP A 160 13.88 13.63 8.33
C ASP A 160 15.14 12.81 8.01
N SER A 161 16.18 12.98 8.82
CA SER A 161 17.40 12.17 8.73
C SER A 161 17.40 11.08 9.81
N PRO A 162 17.98 9.90 9.54
CA PRO A 162 18.12 8.86 10.54
C PRO A 162 19.06 9.30 11.66
N ASP A 163 18.80 8.82 12.88
CA ASP A 163 19.75 8.92 13.98
C ASP A 163 21.04 8.12 13.66
N PRO A 164 22.20 8.44 14.28
CA PRO A 164 23.41 7.65 14.09
C PRO A 164 23.19 6.15 14.33
N GLY A 165 23.61 5.32 13.38
CA GLY A 165 23.40 3.86 13.42
C GLY A 165 22.09 3.39 12.81
N PHE A 166 21.21 4.29 12.36
CA PHE A 166 20.03 3.98 11.56
C PHE A 166 20.23 4.37 10.09
N TYR A 167 19.47 3.70 9.22
CA TYR A 167 19.54 3.85 7.76
C TYR A 167 18.15 3.97 7.17
N HIS A 168 18.00 4.71 6.09
CA HIS A 168 16.73 4.81 5.36
C HIS A 168 16.28 3.43 4.86
N LEU A 169 15.07 3.00 5.26
CA LEU A 169 14.44 1.80 4.70
C LEU A 169 13.86 2.13 3.33
N VAL A 170 14.49 1.61 2.29
CA VAL A 170 13.98 1.67 0.92
C VAL A 170 13.51 0.28 0.51
N TYR A 171 12.42 0.22 -0.24
CA TYR A 171 11.88 -1.03 -0.77
C TYR A 171 11.37 -0.86 -2.20
N GLY A 172 11.35 -1.99 -2.91
CA GLY A 172 10.99 -2.04 -4.32
C GLY A 172 10.31 -3.34 -4.71
N ARG A 173 10.59 -3.80 -5.93
CA ARG A 173 9.97 -4.99 -6.55
C ARG A 173 11.05 -5.85 -7.18
N ALA A 174 10.79 -7.15 -7.24
CA ALA A 174 11.57 -8.09 -8.05
C ALA A 174 10.79 -8.39 -9.35
N PRO A 175 11.46 -8.56 -10.50
CA PRO A 175 10.79 -8.90 -11.76
C PRO A 175 9.95 -10.18 -11.69
N MET A 176 10.37 -11.13 -10.85
CA MET A 176 9.76 -12.45 -10.70
C MET A 176 8.48 -12.44 -9.87
N HIS A 177 8.30 -11.44 -9.00
CA HIS A 177 7.21 -11.42 -8.02
C HIS A 177 6.35 -10.17 -8.13
N THR A 178 5.05 -10.37 -7.92
CA THR A 178 4.06 -9.30 -7.89
C THR A 178 3.52 -9.15 -6.47
N PHE A 179 4.07 -8.20 -5.71
CA PHE A 179 3.76 -7.96 -4.30
C PHE A 179 3.92 -9.25 -3.46
N GLY A 180 3.13 -9.43 -2.39
CA GLY A 180 3.17 -10.59 -1.51
C GLY A 180 2.29 -11.78 -1.93
N ARG A 181 1.80 -11.85 -3.18
CA ARG A 181 0.88 -12.93 -3.61
C ARG A 181 1.53 -14.04 -4.43
N THR A 182 2.81 -13.93 -4.77
CA THR A 182 3.47 -14.83 -5.74
C THR A 182 4.56 -15.71 -5.14
N GLN A 183 4.89 -15.51 -3.86
CA GLN A 183 5.99 -16.17 -3.17
C GLN A 183 5.74 -17.66 -3.00
N ASN A 184 4.47 -18.08 -2.96
CA ASN A 184 4.11 -19.49 -2.83
C ASN A 184 3.97 -20.23 -4.17
N ASN A 185 4.13 -19.53 -5.31
CA ASN A 185 4.13 -20.17 -6.64
C ASN A 185 5.46 -20.90 -6.87
N PRO A 186 5.47 -22.20 -7.14
CA PRO A 186 6.72 -22.99 -7.25
C PRO A 186 7.68 -22.45 -8.31
N TYR A 187 7.17 -22.07 -9.49
CA TYR A 187 8.02 -21.61 -10.59
C TYR A 187 8.66 -20.25 -10.32
N LEU A 188 7.93 -19.35 -9.65
CA LEU A 188 8.45 -18.03 -9.32
C LEU A 188 9.36 -18.08 -8.09
N PHE A 189 9.04 -18.97 -7.15
CA PHE A 189 9.86 -19.24 -5.97
C PHE A 189 11.26 -19.70 -6.36
N ASP A 190 11.37 -20.65 -7.30
CA ASP A 190 12.67 -21.18 -7.75
C ASP A 190 13.56 -20.10 -8.42
N LEU A 191 12.96 -19.01 -8.92
CA LEU A 191 13.70 -17.89 -9.51
C LEU A 191 14.16 -16.86 -8.46
N TYR A 192 13.45 -16.71 -7.35
CA TYR A 192 13.75 -15.72 -6.31
C TYR A 192 13.13 -16.09 -4.95
N GLU A 193 13.76 -17.00 -4.23
CA GLU A 193 13.19 -17.65 -3.02
C GLU A 193 13.02 -16.73 -1.80
N THR A 194 13.82 -15.68 -1.68
CA THR A 194 13.85 -14.78 -0.52
C THR A 194 14.30 -13.38 -0.92
N ASN A 195 13.89 -12.36 -0.17
CA ASN A 195 14.53 -11.06 -0.28
C ASN A 195 15.86 -11.02 0.51
N ASN A 196 16.76 -10.16 0.04
CA ASN A 196 18.04 -9.87 0.67
C ASN A 196 18.08 -8.38 1.05
N VAL A 197 18.87 -8.05 2.07
CA VAL A 197 19.08 -6.66 2.52
C VAL A 197 20.32 -6.10 1.84
N TRP A 198 20.14 -5.13 0.94
CA TRP A 198 21.25 -4.49 0.26
C TRP A 198 21.89 -3.49 1.20
N ILE A 199 23.20 -3.63 1.39
CA ILE A 199 23.99 -2.80 2.31
C ILE A 199 25.22 -2.30 1.56
N ASN A 200 25.54 -1.01 1.73
CA ASN A 200 26.76 -0.46 1.16
C ASN A 200 28.00 -1.07 1.85
N PRO A 201 29.08 -1.44 1.12
CA PRO A 201 30.28 -2.02 1.73
C PRO A 201 30.91 -1.18 2.85
N ARG A 202 30.82 0.16 2.78
CA ARG A 202 31.33 1.06 3.83
C ARG A 202 30.54 0.89 5.12
N THR A 203 29.23 0.81 5.01
CA THR A 203 28.30 0.58 6.12
C THR A 203 28.50 -0.80 6.72
N ALA A 204 28.63 -1.83 5.88
CA ALA A 204 28.88 -3.20 6.32
C ALA A 204 30.19 -3.31 7.11
N LYS A 205 31.26 -2.65 6.67
CA LYS A 205 32.54 -2.61 7.39
C LYS A 205 32.41 -2.01 8.79
N LEU A 206 31.58 -0.98 8.97
CA LEU A 206 31.34 -0.36 10.30
C LEU A 206 30.64 -1.32 11.26
N TRP A 207 29.79 -2.20 10.73
CA TRP A 207 29.00 -3.15 11.50
C TRP A 207 29.61 -4.56 11.58
N GLY A 208 30.71 -4.82 10.88
CA GLY A 208 31.27 -6.17 10.76
C GLY A 208 30.35 -7.14 10.01
N ILE A 209 29.50 -6.64 9.11
CA ILE A 209 28.59 -7.47 8.31
C ILE A 209 29.32 -8.04 7.11
N GLU A 210 29.32 -9.37 6.98
CA GLU A 210 29.84 -10.08 5.82
C GLU A 210 28.74 -10.31 4.78
N ASN A 211 29.13 -10.51 3.51
CA ASN A 211 28.17 -10.86 2.49
C ASN A 211 27.53 -12.23 2.81
N ASP A 212 26.24 -12.36 2.54
CA ASP A 212 25.42 -13.56 2.79
C ASP A 212 25.33 -13.98 4.28
N SER A 213 25.73 -13.11 5.21
CA SER A 213 25.41 -13.27 6.62
C SER A 213 23.92 -13.02 6.88
N ASP A 214 23.36 -13.72 7.86
CA ASP A 214 21.99 -13.46 8.31
C ASP A 214 21.94 -12.21 9.19
N LEU A 215 20.89 -11.43 9.02
CA LEU A 215 20.60 -10.30 9.89
C LEU A 215 19.09 -10.11 10.04
N TRP A 216 18.73 -9.41 11.10
CA TRP A 216 17.40 -8.90 11.36
C TRP A 216 17.43 -7.38 11.32
N LEU A 217 16.26 -6.78 11.12
CA LEU A 217 16.09 -5.33 11.13
C LEU A 217 15.27 -4.91 12.32
N LYS A 218 15.69 -3.82 12.96
CA LYS A 218 14.93 -3.13 13.99
C LYS A 218 14.66 -1.71 13.56
N ASN A 219 13.41 -1.27 13.58
CA ASN A 219 13.05 0.07 13.16
C ASN A 219 13.21 1.12 14.28
N GLN A 220 13.00 2.40 13.94
CA GLN A 220 13.15 3.51 14.88
C GLN A 220 12.18 3.50 16.08
N ASP A 221 11.07 2.77 16.00
CA ASP A 221 10.11 2.60 17.10
C ASP A 221 10.33 1.27 17.85
N GLY A 222 11.40 0.55 17.51
CA GLY A 222 11.81 -0.68 18.18
C GLY A 222 11.24 -1.97 17.60
N VAL A 223 10.39 -1.91 16.56
CA VAL A 223 9.81 -3.11 15.91
C VAL A 223 10.91 -3.92 15.25
N ILE A 224 10.95 -5.21 15.53
CA ILE A 224 11.94 -6.16 15.02
C ILE A 224 11.30 -7.03 13.92
N SER A 225 12.04 -7.31 12.85
CA SER A 225 11.61 -8.25 11.82
C SER A 225 11.47 -9.67 12.39
N GLU A 226 10.41 -10.40 12.01
CA GLU A 226 10.16 -11.74 12.55
C GLU A 226 11.16 -12.78 12.05
N PHE A 227 11.59 -12.64 10.79
CA PHE A 227 12.57 -13.53 10.15
C PHE A 227 13.83 -12.77 9.79
N SER A 228 14.91 -13.49 9.51
CA SER A 228 16.15 -12.93 8.96
C SER A 228 16.06 -12.77 7.45
N ALA A 229 16.99 -12.00 6.90
CA ALA A 229 17.33 -12.01 5.49
C ALA A 229 18.84 -11.94 5.33
N LYS A 230 19.33 -12.39 4.16
CA LYS A 230 20.75 -12.38 3.84
C LYS A 230 21.22 -10.97 3.51
N ALA A 231 22.39 -10.59 4.04
CA ALA A 231 23.07 -9.37 3.66
C ALA A 231 23.60 -9.48 2.22
N ARG A 232 23.29 -8.49 1.39
CA ARG A 232 23.86 -8.34 0.05
C ARG A 232 24.70 -7.08 -0.01
N LEU A 233 26.02 -7.23 0.05
CA LEU A 233 26.93 -6.10 -0.03
C LEU A 233 27.02 -5.58 -1.46
N THR A 234 26.73 -4.30 -1.67
CA THR A 234 26.78 -3.72 -3.01
C THR A 234 26.96 -2.21 -3.01
N GLU A 235 27.75 -1.68 -3.93
CA GLU A 235 27.91 -0.23 -4.14
C GLU A 235 26.71 0.42 -4.85
N ARG A 236 25.72 -0.37 -5.27
CA ARG A 236 24.48 0.10 -5.91
C ARG A 236 23.50 0.74 -4.92
N ILE A 237 23.89 0.94 -3.67
CA ILE A 237 23.11 1.64 -2.65
C ILE A 237 23.99 2.62 -1.88
N ARG A 238 23.39 3.73 -1.45
CA ARG A 238 24.09 4.76 -0.65
C ARG A 238 24.44 4.23 0.75
N PRO A 239 25.51 4.74 1.39
CA PRO A 239 25.88 4.34 2.75
C PRO A 239 24.84 4.67 3.85
N ASP A 240 23.92 5.60 3.59
CA ASP A 240 22.88 6.04 4.51
C ASP A 240 21.54 5.29 4.37
N SER A 241 21.50 4.26 3.51
CA SER A 241 20.27 3.59 3.10
C SER A 241 20.45 2.08 3.01
N ILE A 242 19.36 1.35 3.20
CA ILE A 242 19.26 -0.09 2.89
C ILE A 242 18.10 -0.34 1.94
N TYR A 243 18.17 -1.42 1.17
CA TYR A 243 17.12 -1.81 0.24
C TYR A 243 16.71 -3.26 0.44
N MET A 244 15.40 -3.53 0.33
CA MET A 244 14.88 -4.88 0.21
C MET A 244 13.69 -4.97 -0.75
N VAL A 245 13.44 -6.16 -1.27
CA VAL A 245 12.27 -6.43 -2.11
C VAL A 245 11.05 -6.60 -1.21
N HIS A 246 9.96 -5.91 -1.53
CA HIS A 246 8.68 -6.01 -0.83
C HIS A 246 7.95 -7.34 -1.09
N GLY A 247 7.16 -7.79 -0.12
CA GLY A 247 6.24 -8.92 -0.26
C GLY A 247 6.79 -10.25 0.26
N PHE A 248 7.78 -10.22 1.13
CA PHE A 248 8.37 -11.40 1.78
C PHE A 248 8.03 -11.42 3.28
N GLY A 249 8.55 -12.42 4.01
CA GLY A 249 8.30 -12.60 5.44
C GLY A 249 6.87 -13.04 5.75
N HIS A 250 6.35 -13.97 4.96
CA HIS A 250 5.04 -14.59 5.20
C HIS A 250 5.04 -15.42 6.48
N THR A 251 3.93 -15.40 7.22
CA THR A 251 3.82 -16.08 8.52
C THR A 251 2.83 -17.26 8.47
N ASN A 252 1.93 -17.30 7.49
CA ASN A 252 0.92 -18.34 7.41
C ASN A 252 1.54 -19.70 7.04
N LYS A 253 1.36 -20.71 7.90
CA LYS A 253 1.90 -22.08 7.72
C LYS A 253 1.41 -22.80 6.47
N HIS A 254 0.26 -22.41 5.93
CA HIS A 254 -0.30 -23.03 4.73
C HIS A 254 0.40 -22.54 3.45
N LEU A 255 1.15 -21.44 3.51
CA LEU A 255 2.04 -20.97 2.44
C LEU A 255 3.38 -21.71 2.52
N SER A 256 3.36 -23.00 2.22
CA SER A 256 4.47 -23.94 2.47
C SER A 256 5.83 -23.54 1.89
N ARG A 257 5.89 -22.73 0.82
CA ARG A 257 7.14 -22.20 0.25
C ARG A 257 7.51 -20.84 0.79
N ALA A 258 6.52 -19.96 0.96
CA ALA A 258 6.74 -18.55 1.29
C ALA A 258 6.99 -18.31 2.79
N LYS A 259 6.44 -19.18 3.66
CA LYS A 259 6.51 -18.99 5.11
C LYS A 259 7.96 -18.89 5.59
N GLY A 260 8.28 -17.84 6.34
CA GLY A 260 9.60 -17.63 6.92
C GLY A 260 10.69 -17.23 5.93
N ARG A 261 10.34 -16.88 4.70
CA ARG A 261 11.31 -16.47 3.68
C ARG A 261 11.49 -14.96 3.69
N GLY A 262 12.65 -14.53 4.19
CA GLY A 262 13.06 -13.14 4.15
C GLY A 262 12.27 -12.24 5.10
N ILE A 263 12.55 -10.94 5.03
CA ILE A 263 11.97 -9.93 5.90
C ILE A 263 10.72 -9.31 5.28
N ASN A 264 9.68 -9.14 6.09
CA ASN A 264 8.52 -8.33 5.74
C ASN A 264 8.82 -6.84 6.04
N ASP A 265 8.73 -5.99 5.02
CA ASP A 265 8.95 -4.55 5.16
C ASP A 265 7.79 -3.82 5.85
N ILE A 266 6.54 -4.32 5.74
CA ILE A 266 5.35 -3.64 6.25
C ILE A 266 5.41 -3.39 7.77
N PRO A 267 5.74 -4.39 8.64
CA PRO A 267 5.85 -4.15 10.08
C PRO A 267 6.91 -3.11 10.46
N LEU A 268 7.97 -2.98 9.65
CA LEU A 268 9.05 -2.01 9.88
C LEU A 268 8.64 -0.57 9.51
N ILE A 269 7.51 -0.39 8.80
CA ILE A 269 6.97 0.92 8.38
C ILE A 269 5.94 1.39 9.42
N THR A 270 6.42 1.92 10.55
CA THR A 270 5.57 2.40 11.65
C THR A 270 5.20 3.87 11.56
N LYS A 271 6.01 4.68 10.87
CA LYS A 271 5.76 6.11 10.60
C LYS A 271 5.24 6.28 9.18
N ILE A 272 3.98 6.65 9.06
CA ILE A 272 3.32 6.95 7.77
C ILE A 272 3.09 8.46 7.72
N LYS A 273 3.69 9.14 6.74
CA LYS A 273 3.35 10.55 6.44
C LYS A 273 2.17 10.58 5.48
N ILE A 274 1.11 11.30 5.81
CA ILE A 274 -0.06 11.43 4.94
C ILE A 274 0.09 12.73 4.15
N ASP A 275 -0.03 12.65 2.83
CA ASP A 275 -0.16 13.82 1.98
C ASP A 275 -1.51 14.50 2.27
N PRO A 276 -1.53 15.75 2.76
CA PRO A 276 -2.77 16.42 3.16
C PRO A 276 -3.68 16.76 1.97
N ILE A 277 -3.16 16.73 0.74
CA ILE A 277 -3.89 17.10 -0.48
C ILE A 277 -4.54 15.86 -1.10
N MET A 278 -3.74 14.83 -1.41
CA MET A 278 -4.25 13.61 -2.10
C MET A 278 -4.57 12.44 -1.17
N GLY A 279 -4.23 12.53 0.13
CA GLY A 279 -4.42 11.43 1.09
C GLY A 279 -3.44 10.26 0.92
N GLY A 280 -2.41 10.42 0.07
CA GLY A 280 -1.39 9.41 -0.20
C GLY A 280 -0.51 9.12 1.02
N THR A 281 -0.04 7.89 1.15
CA THR A 281 0.80 7.44 2.28
C THR A 281 2.28 7.38 1.93
N GLY A 282 3.07 8.30 2.46
CA GLY A 282 4.53 8.34 2.40
C GLY A 282 5.18 7.38 3.38
N MET A 283 5.50 6.18 2.91
CA MET A 283 6.05 5.07 3.72
C MET A 283 7.59 5.05 3.81
N ARG A 284 8.30 5.76 2.92
CA ARG A 284 9.78 5.80 2.86
C ARG A 284 10.43 6.77 3.86
N ASN A 285 9.72 7.06 4.96
CA ASN A 285 10.19 7.90 6.07
C ASN A 285 10.54 7.08 7.33
N ASN A 286 10.82 5.79 7.14
CA ASN A 286 11.18 4.87 8.22
C ASN A 286 12.67 4.55 8.14
N PHE A 287 13.25 4.31 9.31
CA PHE A 287 14.65 4.02 9.47
C PHE A 287 14.82 2.69 10.18
N VAL A 288 15.85 1.96 9.83
CA VAL A 288 16.18 0.67 10.44
C VAL A 288 17.64 0.60 10.84
N THR A 289 17.92 -0.22 11.83
CA THR A 289 19.26 -0.65 12.22
C THR A 289 19.35 -2.17 12.16
N PHE A 290 20.56 -2.70 12.28
CA PHE A 290 20.83 -4.13 12.15
C PHE A 290 20.85 -4.81 13.51
N LEU A 291 20.30 -6.02 13.58
CA LEU A 291 20.54 -6.98 14.66
C LEU A 291 21.26 -8.19 14.05
N LEU A 292 22.43 -8.52 14.58
CA LEU A 292 23.30 -9.57 14.05
C LEU A 292 23.14 -10.90 14.81
N GLU A 293 22.52 -10.85 15.99
CA GLU A 293 22.12 -12.02 16.76
C GLU A 293 20.63 -12.29 16.55
N GLU A 294 20.24 -13.55 16.59
CA GLU A 294 18.85 -13.96 16.45
C GLU A 294 18.04 -13.42 17.63
N PRO A 295 17.05 -12.54 17.40
CA PRO A 295 16.18 -12.04 18.46
C PRO A 295 15.28 -13.17 18.95
N SER A 296 15.03 -13.22 20.26
CA SER A 296 14.08 -14.17 20.83
C SER A 296 12.66 -13.88 20.33
N LYS A 297 11.82 -14.91 20.34
CA LYS A 297 10.42 -14.78 19.94
C LYS A 297 9.68 -13.80 20.84
N GLU A 298 10.01 -13.78 22.12
CA GLU A 298 9.48 -12.86 23.12
C GLU A 298 9.82 -11.41 22.77
N GLU A 299 11.05 -11.13 22.34
CA GLU A 299 11.47 -9.79 21.89
C GLU A 299 10.73 -9.35 20.63
N ILE A 300 10.57 -10.23 19.64
CA ILE A 300 9.81 -9.94 18.42
C ILE A 300 8.36 -9.57 18.79
N ILE A 301 7.69 -10.41 19.59
CA ILE A 301 6.29 -10.21 20.00
C ILE A 301 6.13 -8.92 20.82
N ALA A 302 7.03 -8.67 21.78
CA ALA A 302 7.01 -7.45 22.57
C ALA A 302 7.15 -6.21 21.68
N SER A 303 8.07 -6.25 20.71
CA SER A 303 8.33 -5.14 19.79
C SER A 303 7.14 -4.78 18.89
N ALA A 304 6.30 -5.76 18.53
CA ALA A 304 5.12 -5.54 17.70
C ALA A 304 4.07 -4.64 18.38
N ASN A 305 4.09 -4.55 19.72
CA ASN A 305 3.21 -3.71 20.53
C ASN A 305 3.79 -2.31 20.83
N TYR A 306 4.66 -1.77 19.96
CA TYR A 306 5.34 -0.48 20.14
C TYR A 306 4.47 0.74 20.51
N LYS A 307 3.15 0.70 20.26
CA LYS A 307 2.19 1.76 20.65
C LYS A 307 1.51 1.54 22.01
N ALA A 308 1.61 0.36 22.61
CA ALA A 308 1.05 0.07 23.92
C ALA A 308 1.94 0.60 25.05
N GLU A 309 3.26 0.70 24.81
CA GLU A 309 4.24 1.06 25.83
C GLU A 309 4.64 2.53 25.84
N LYS A 310 4.19 3.37 24.89
CA LYS A 310 4.46 4.81 24.99
C LYS A 310 3.80 5.33 26.27
N PRO A 311 4.58 5.81 27.26
CA PRO A 311 4.00 6.49 28.40
C PRO A 311 3.16 7.63 27.83
N LYS A 312 1.95 7.81 28.34
CA LYS A 312 1.19 9.05 28.08
C LYS A 312 2.06 10.20 28.60
N GLU A 313 2.89 10.78 27.75
CA GLU A 313 3.69 11.94 28.09
C GLU A 313 2.73 13.11 28.32
N LYS A 314 2.39 13.28 29.59
CA LYS A 314 2.00 14.49 30.30
C LYS A 314 1.41 15.59 29.40
N ALA A 315 0.10 15.49 29.19
CA ALA A 315 -0.78 16.65 28.95
C ALA A 315 -0.81 17.66 30.15
N ALA A 316 0.19 17.64 31.03
CA ALA A 316 0.25 18.42 32.27
C ALA A 316 1.12 19.70 32.15
N SER A 317 1.81 19.97 31.03
CA SER A 317 2.61 21.20 30.90
C SER A 317 1.81 22.40 30.33
N LYS A 318 0.71 22.19 29.58
CA LYS A 318 -0.11 23.30 29.04
C LYS A 318 -0.97 24.03 30.07
N LYS A 319 -1.41 23.36 31.14
CA LYS A 319 -2.22 24.02 32.20
C LYS A 319 -1.43 24.93 33.14
N LYS A 320 -0.10 24.85 33.18
CA LYS A 320 0.75 25.76 33.98
C LYS A 320 1.18 27.03 33.23
N SER A 321 1.22 27.01 31.90
CA SER A 321 1.51 28.20 31.09
C SER A 321 0.28 29.11 30.92
N GLU A 322 -0.93 28.55 30.87
CA GLU A 322 -2.17 29.34 30.76
C GLU A 322 -2.52 30.08 32.08
N LYS A 323 -2.29 29.47 33.24
CA LYS A 323 -2.48 30.18 34.54
C LYS A 323 -1.46 31.28 34.79
N LYS A 324 -0.27 31.23 34.16
CA LYS A 324 0.73 32.31 34.27
C LYS A 324 0.46 33.46 33.30
N SER A 325 -0.25 33.24 32.19
CA SER A 325 -0.56 34.33 31.24
C SER A 325 -1.79 35.15 31.64
N GLU A 326 -2.75 34.57 32.38
CA GLU A 326 -3.88 35.31 32.95
C GLU A 326 -3.49 36.21 34.13
N ALA A 327 -2.56 35.77 34.98
CA ALA A 327 -2.07 36.58 36.11
C ALA A 327 -1.34 37.86 35.64
N THR A 328 -0.63 37.81 34.52
CA THR A 328 0.12 38.96 33.98
C THR A 328 -0.78 39.95 33.21
N LYS A 329 -1.95 39.51 32.72
CA LYS A 329 -2.93 40.39 32.07
C LYS A 329 -3.75 41.19 33.07
N GLY A 330 -4.08 40.62 34.24
CA GLY A 330 -4.77 41.34 35.31
C GLY A 330 -3.96 42.52 35.87
N HIS A 331 -2.64 42.38 35.99
CA HIS A 331 -1.80 43.42 36.58
C HIS A 331 -1.53 44.62 35.65
N LYS A 332 -1.61 44.43 34.33
CA LYS A 332 -1.44 45.53 33.34
C LYS A 332 -2.70 46.38 33.15
N GLN A 333 -3.89 45.87 33.48
CA GLN A 333 -5.13 46.65 33.39
C GLN A 333 -5.36 47.57 34.60
N GLU A 334 -4.81 47.24 35.77
CA GLU A 334 -4.87 48.13 36.94
C GLU A 334 -3.86 49.28 36.89
N SER A 335 -2.70 49.09 36.23
CA SER A 335 -1.70 50.17 36.10
C SER A 335 -2.12 51.26 35.12
N HIS A 336 -2.82 50.92 34.03
CA HIS A 336 -3.25 51.91 33.03
C HIS A 336 -4.42 52.79 33.50
N LYS A 337 -5.26 52.33 34.44
CA LYS A 337 -6.35 53.16 35.00
C LYS A 337 -5.89 54.20 36.04
N LYS A 338 -4.63 54.16 36.50
CA LYS A 338 -4.09 55.13 37.46
C LYS A 338 -3.31 56.30 36.82
N GLU A 339 -2.95 56.22 35.55
CA GLU A 339 -2.22 57.30 34.85
C GLU A 339 -3.11 58.29 34.08
N GLU A 340 -4.36 57.94 33.74
CA GLU A 340 -5.30 58.87 33.06
C GLU A 340 -6.07 59.81 34.02
N ALA A 341 -5.79 59.80 35.33
CA ALA A 341 -6.42 60.70 36.30
C ALA A 341 -5.52 61.85 36.78
N LYS A 342 -4.37 62.08 36.13
CA LYS A 342 -3.50 63.24 36.37
C LYS A 342 -2.88 63.75 35.07
N SER A 343 -3.69 64.41 34.24
CA SER A 343 -3.25 65.46 33.31
C SER A 343 -4.40 66.38 33.00
#